data_AF-A0A315AJ27-F1
#
_entry.id   AF-A0A315AJ27-F1
#
_cell.length_a   1.000
_cell.length_b   1.000
_cell.length_c   1.000
_cell.angle_alpha   90.00
_cell.angle_beta   90.00
_cell.angle_gamma   90.00
#
_symmetry.space_group_name_H-M   'P 1'
#
loop_
_entity.id
_entity.type
_entity.pdbx_description
1 polymer ?
#
loop_
_entity_poly.entity_id
_entity_poly.type
_entity_poly.pdbx_seq_one_letter_code
_entity_poly.pdbx_strand_id
1 'polypeptide(L)'
;MWVSLLSYNLLDTPEAVQFVSKTALAEQAKNSGKRMQPLRGKKLVTETGLYFSNAQQLGLMAKQLAADYAGPVMAVLFRDADGTGSAPGQMWQAKWGSMVNGFKSAEFDFGVPMLPKPKSEAWLLCAGQTSQHSHASLEDISGNDNSPNSAKDQWEAFMGAPQNAALEADWCVSNPQDWSNLQTMPSFRAFCDRFHEVAQAILRPAGRSFT
;
A
#
# COMPACT_ATOMS: atom_id res chain seq x y z
N MET A 1 -15.36 4.90 3.07
CA MET A 1 -14.27 5.89 3.24
C MET A 1 -14.07 6.75 2.00
N TRP A 2 -13.88 6.17 0.81
CA TRP A 2 -13.62 6.95 -0.42
C TRP A 2 -14.87 7.45 -1.14
N VAL A 3 -16.02 6.80 -0.95
CA VAL A 3 -17.29 7.17 -1.62
C VAL A 3 -17.71 8.60 -1.31
N SER A 4 -17.49 9.09 -0.08
CA SER A 4 -17.78 10.48 0.29
C SER A 4 -16.87 11.48 -0.42
N LEU A 5 -15.66 11.07 -0.82
CA LEU A 5 -14.69 11.91 -1.51
C LEU A 5 -14.89 11.87 -3.03
N LEU A 6 -15.07 10.67 -3.59
CA LEU A 6 -15.18 10.43 -5.02
C LEU A 6 -16.61 10.60 -5.54
N SER A 7 -17.61 10.60 -4.66
CA SER A 7 -19.05 10.57 -5.00
C SER A 7 -19.52 9.32 -5.74
N TYR A 8 -18.66 8.31 -5.86
CA TYR A 8 -18.98 6.98 -6.39
C TYR A 8 -18.14 5.89 -5.71
N ASN A 9 -18.55 4.64 -5.86
CA ASN A 9 -17.80 3.49 -5.36
C ASN A 9 -16.88 2.94 -6.44
N LEU A 10 -15.58 2.86 -6.15
CA LEU A 10 -14.58 2.29 -7.06
C LEU A 10 -14.86 0.82 -7.40
N LEU A 11 -15.50 0.08 -6.50
CA LEU A 11 -15.84 -1.33 -6.73
C LEU A 11 -17.04 -1.51 -7.67
N ASP A 12 -17.93 -0.53 -7.72
CA ASP A 12 -19.13 -0.56 -8.56
C ASP A 12 -18.90 0.08 -9.95
N THR A 13 -17.68 0.58 -10.19
CA THR A 13 -17.31 1.24 -11.45
C THR A 13 -16.31 0.34 -12.19
N PRO A 14 -16.77 -0.42 -13.20
CA PRO A 14 -15.89 -1.21 -14.05
C PRO A 14 -14.75 -0.35 -14.61
N GLU A 15 -13.55 -0.94 -14.71
CA GLU A 15 -12.35 -0.27 -15.26
C GLU A 15 -11.75 0.87 -14.41
N ALA A 16 -12.42 1.31 -13.33
CA ALA A 16 -11.90 2.36 -12.44
C ALA A 16 -10.65 1.92 -11.64
N VAL A 17 -10.43 0.61 -11.52
CA VAL A 17 -9.26 0.02 -10.87
C VAL A 17 -8.59 -0.95 -11.83
N GLN A 18 -7.29 -0.73 -12.08
CA GLN A 18 -6.46 -1.64 -12.87
C GLN A 18 -5.42 -2.30 -11.98
N PHE A 19 -5.36 -3.63 -12.03
CA PHE A 19 -4.38 -4.40 -11.26
C PHE A 19 -3.07 -4.57 -12.02
N VAL A 20 -1.96 -4.18 -11.38
CA VAL A 20 -0.60 -4.41 -11.89
C VAL A 20 0.09 -5.43 -10.98
N SER A 21 0.43 -6.58 -11.53
CA SER A 21 1.08 -7.65 -10.77
C SER A 21 2.54 -7.32 -10.43
N LYS A 22 3.08 -7.99 -9.41
CA LYS A 22 4.51 -7.96 -9.09
C LYS A 22 5.38 -8.40 -10.26
N THR A 23 4.93 -9.37 -11.05
CA THR A 23 5.67 -9.87 -12.22
C THR A 23 5.76 -8.79 -13.30
N ALA A 24 4.67 -8.07 -13.57
CA ALA A 24 4.65 -6.96 -14.52
C ALA A 24 5.61 -5.83 -14.09
N LEU A 25 5.62 -5.46 -12.81
CA LEU A 25 6.58 -4.47 -12.28
C LEU A 25 8.04 -4.91 -12.46
N ALA A 26 8.34 -6.19 -12.21
CA ALA A 26 9.67 -6.74 -12.35
C ALA A 26 10.12 -6.82 -13.82
N GLU A 27 9.22 -7.13 -14.74
CA GLU A 27 9.48 -7.13 -16.18
C GLU A 27 9.77 -5.72 -16.69
N GLN A 28 8.98 -4.73 -16.27
CA GLN A 28 9.22 -3.33 -16.62
C GLN A 28 10.56 -2.82 -16.09
N ALA A 29 10.91 -3.19 -14.84
CA ALA A 29 12.22 -2.87 -14.27
C ALA A 29 13.38 -3.42 -15.13
N LYS A 30 13.26 -4.67 -15.62
CA LYS A 30 14.27 -5.27 -16.52
C LYS A 30 14.36 -4.52 -17.84
N ASN A 31 13.22 -4.17 -18.43
CA ASN A 31 13.15 -3.50 -19.73
C ASN A 31 13.66 -2.06 -19.68
N SER A 32 13.53 -1.38 -18.53
CA SER A 32 13.98 0.00 -18.35
C SER A 32 15.51 0.19 -18.33
N GLY A 33 16.30 -0.90 -18.40
CA GLY A 33 17.77 -0.87 -18.49
C GLY A 33 18.52 -0.33 -17.26
N LYS A 34 17.82 0.29 -16.31
CA LYS A 34 18.38 0.86 -15.08
C LYS A 34 18.51 -0.21 -13.99
N ARG A 35 19.47 -1.13 -14.15
CA ARG A 35 19.94 -1.93 -13.01
C ARG A 35 20.66 -1.00 -12.04
N MET A 36 20.04 -0.69 -10.90
CA MET A 36 20.81 -0.16 -9.77
C MET A 36 21.88 -1.18 -9.38
N GLN A 37 23.15 -0.80 -9.49
CA GLN A 37 24.25 -1.64 -8.99
C GLN A 37 24.29 -1.52 -7.46
N PRO A 38 24.16 -2.63 -6.71
CA PRO A 38 24.20 -2.54 -5.26
C PRO A 38 25.65 -2.35 -4.78
N LEU A 39 25.92 -1.20 -4.16
CA LEU A 39 27.12 -0.98 -3.35
C LEU A 39 27.03 -1.79 -2.04
N ARG A 40 28.20 -2.17 -1.51
CA ARG A 40 28.40 -3.16 -0.45
C ARG A 40 27.86 -2.62 0.90
N GLY A 41 26.74 -3.19 1.40
CA GLY A 41 26.05 -2.74 2.62
C GLY A 41 24.86 -3.60 3.10
N LYS A 42 24.64 -4.84 2.62
CA LYS A 42 23.85 -5.13 1.42
C LYS A 42 22.36 -5.43 1.68
N LYS A 43 21.88 -5.64 2.92
CA LYS A 43 20.50 -6.16 3.12
C LYS A 43 19.44 -5.06 3.19
N LEU A 44 19.64 -4.08 4.06
CA LEU A 44 18.70 -2.96 4.23
C LEU A 44 18.57 -2.11 2.96
N VAL A 45 19.71 -1.78 2.34
CA VAL A 45 19.78 -1.01 1.08
C VAL A 45 19.11 -1.77 -0.08
N THR A 46 19.25 -3.10 -0.14
CA THR A 46 18.58 -3.92 -1.16
C THR A 46 17.08 -3.99 -0.91
N GLU A 47 16.68 -4.15 0.36
CA GLU A 47 15.28 -4.20 0.76
C GLU A 47 14.57 -2.88 0.41
N THR A 48 15.08 -1.74 0.89
CA THR A 48 14.54 -0.41 0.54
C THR A 48 14.64 -0.14 -0.96
N GLY A 49 15.69 -0.61 -1.63
CA GLY A 49 15.86 -0.50 -3.08
C GLY A 49 14.72 -1.17 -3.87
N LEU A 50 14.17 -2.29 -3.38
CA LEU A 50 13.01 -2.93 -4.01
C LEU A 50 11.73 -2.10 -3.86
N TYR A 51 11.51 -1.45 -2.70
CA TYR A 51 10.37 -0.53 -2.52
C TYR A 51 10.48 0.67 -3.46
N PHE A 52 11.68 1.25 -3.59
CA PHE A 52 11.96 2.34 -4.52
C PHE A 52 11.69 1.93 -5.96
N SER A 53 12.27 0.81 -6.38
CA SER A 53 12.15 0.32 -7.77
C SER A 53 10.70 0.04 -8.14
N ASN A 54 9.94 -0.64 -7.28
CA ASN A 54 8.53 -0.93 -7.57
C ASN A 54 7.70 0.35 -7.69
N ALA A 55 7.92 1.33 -6.81
CA ALA A 55 7.20 2.61 -6.86
C ALA A 55 7.57 3.42 -8.11
N GLN A 56 8.85 3.45 -8.48
CA GLN A 56 9.28 4.09 -9.73
C GLN A 56 8.61 3.45 -10.95
N GLN A 57 8.64 2.12 -11.07
CA GLN A 57 8.05 1.43 -12.22
C GLN A 57 6.54 1.62 -12.28
N LEU A 58 5.84 1.52 -11.14
CA LEU A 58 4.41 1.77 -11.10
C LEU A 58 4.08 3.22 -11.47
N GLY A 59 4.88 4.20 -11.01
CA GLY A 59 4.73 5.61 -11.39
C GLY A 59 4.91 5.83 -12.90
N LEU A 60 5.91 5.19 -13.52
CA LEU A 60 6.10 5.26 -14.97
C LEU A 60 4.93 4.64 -15.74
N MET A 61 4.42 3.48 -15.31
CA MET A 61 3.23 2.87 -15.90
C MET A 61 2.00 3.77 -15.76
N ALA A 62 1.80 4.37 -14.59
CA ALA A 62 0.67 5.26 -14.34
C ALA A 62 0.74 6.56 -15.15
N LYS A 63 1.95 7.09 -15.42
CA LYS A 63 2.13 8.22 -16.35
C LYS A 63 1.72 7.86 -17.78
N GLN A 64 2.14 6.69 -18.24
CA GLN A 64 1.75 6.20 -19.57
C GLN A 64 0.22 6.05 -19.64
N LEU A 65 -0.37 5.41 -18.62
CA LEU A 65 -1.81 5.24 -18.52
C LEU A 65 -2.57 6.59 -18.52
N ALA A 66 -2.09 7.58 -17.76
CA ALA A 66 -2.69 8.91 -17.72
C ALA A 66 -2.63 9.62 -19.07
N ALA A 67 -1.56 9.42 -19.85
CA ALA A 67 -1.43 9.94 -21.20
C ALA A 67 -2.40 9.25 -22.16
N ASP A 68 -2.49 7.92 -22.10
CA ASP A 68 -3.34 7.12 -22.99
C ASP A 68 -4.84 7.39 -22.76
N TYR A 69 -5.25 7.54 -21.50
CA TYR A 69 -6.64 7.83 -21.11
C TYR A 69 -7.00 9.33 -21.15
N ALA A 70 -6.02 10.22 -21.38
CA ALA A 70 -6.18 11.68 -21.29
C ALA A 70 -6.84 12.15 -19.97
N GLY A 71 -6.48 11.52 -18.86
CA GLY A 71 -7.10 11.74 -17.55
C GLY A 71 -6.16 11.49 -16.37
N PRO A 72 -6.51 11.99 -15.17
CA PRO A 72 -5.71 11.75 -13.98
C PRO A 72 -5.77 10.28 -13.56
N VAL A 73 -4.61 9.73 -13.20
CA VAL A 73 -4.46 8.38 -12.65
C VAL A 73 -3.83 8.49 -11.27
N MET A 74 -4.36 7.75 -10.30
CA MET A 74 -3.71 7.53 -9.02
C MET A 74 -3.02 6.17 -9.03
N ALA A 75 -1.76 6.10 -8.60
CA ALA A 75 -1.04 4.83 -8.48
C ALA A 75 -0.92 4.41 -7.02
N VAL A 76 -1.58 3.32 -6.64
CA VAL A 76 -1.48 2.76 -5.29
C VAL A 76 -0.53 1.57 -5.32
N LEU A 77 0.60 1.66 -4.61
CA LEU A 77 1.53 0.53 -4.47
C LEU A 77 1.30 -0.17 -3.13
N PHE A 78 0.72 -1.37 -3.17
CA PHE A 78 0.59 -2.24 -2.01
C PHE A 78 1.86 -3.08 -1.78
N ARG A 79 2.36 -3.08 -0.54
CA ARG A 79 3.41 -4.01 -0.11
C ARG A 79 3.46 -4.10 1.41
N ASP A 80 3.59 -5.30 1.96
CA ASP A 80 3.85 -5.45 3.41
C ASP A 80 5.22 -4.89 3.79
N ALA A 81 5.33 -4.40 5.03
CA ALA A 81 6.59 -3.92 5.60
C ALA A 81 7.35 -5.01 6.35
N ASP A 82 7.04 -6.29 6.11
CA ASP A 82 7.65 -7.42 6.80
C ASP A 82 9.18 -7.41 6.63
N GLY A 83 9.87 -7.79 7.71
CA GLY A 83 11.32 -7.79 7.79
C GLY A 83 11.78 -8.79 8.84
N THR A 84 13.00 -9.29 8.70
CA THR A 84 13.57 -10.27 9.64
C THR A 84 13.99 -9.57 10.95
N GLY A 85 13.06 -9.41 11.89
CA GLY A 85 13.29 -9.44 13.34
C GLY A 85 14.21 -8.41 14.02
N SER A 86 14.73 -7.37 13.36
CA SER A 86 15.61 -6.40 14.05
C SER A 86 15.34 -4.95 13.62
N ALA A 87 14.75 -4.16 14.54
CA ALA A 87 14.35 -2.73 14.45
C ALA A 87 13.01 -2.40 13.73
N PRO A 88 11.84 -2.55 14.38
CA PRO A 88 10.51 -2.42 13.74
C PRO A 88 10.12 -1.00 13.26
N GLY A 89 10.45 0.05 14.01
CA GLY A 89 9.93 1.40 13.76
C GLY A 89 10.66 2.20 12.66
N GLN A 90 12.00 2.21 12.71
CA GLN A 90 12.81 2.95 11.71
C GLN A 90 12.77 2.29 10.32
N MET A 91 12.52 0.98 10.27
CA MET A 91 12.41 0.24 9.01
C MET A 91 11.17 0.63 8.21
N TRP A 92 10.02 0.82 8.87
CA TRP A 92 8.79 1.20 8.17
C TRP A 92 8.91 2.58 7.52
N GLN A 93 9.40 3.58 8.26
CA GLN A 93 9.59 4.94 7.72
C GLN A 93 10.58 4.98 6.55
N ALA A 94 11.68 4.20 6.64
CA ALA A 94 12.63 4.09 5.54
C ALA A 94 11.99 3.44 4.29
N LYS A 95 11.16 2.41 4.45
CA LYS A 95 10.42 1.75 3.37
C LYS A 95 9.38 2.69 2.75
N TRP A 96 8.60 3.38 3.58
CA TRP A 96 7.64 4.40 3.16
C TRP A 96 8.32 5.50 2.34
N GLY A 97 9.37 6.10 2.89
CA GLY A 97 10.16 7.13 2.22
C GLY A 97 10.78 6.62 0.91
N SER A 98 11.18 5.35 0.86
CA SER A 98 11.66 4.71 -0.37
C SER A 98 10.59 4.66 -1.47
N MET A 99 9.34 4.31 -1.13
CA MET A 99 8.22 4.31 -2.09
C MET A 99 7.90 5.73 -2.57
N VAL A 100 7.82 6.70 -1.65
CA VAL A 100 7.60 8.12 -1.99
C VAL A 100 8.69 8.62 -2.95
N ASN A 101 9.96 8.35 -2.63
CA ASN A 101 11.08 8.74 -3.48
C ASN A 101 11.07 8.01 -4.83
N GLY A 102 10.61 6.76 -4.88
CA GLY A 102 10.45 6.00 -6.11
C GLY A 102 9.45 6.67 -7.06
N PHE A 103 8.25 7.00 -6.56
CA PHE A 103 7.26 7.76 -7.33
C PHE A 103 7.78 9.13 -7.78
N LYS A 104 8.43 9.88 -6.87
CA LYS A 104 9.05 11.16 -7.20
C LYS A 104 10.12 11.05 -8.29
N SER A 105 10.92 9.97 -8.29
CA SER A 105 11.94 9.74 -9.32
C SER A 105 11.36 9.40 -10.70
N ALA A 106 10.11 8.96 -10.75
CA ALA A 106 9.34 8.81 -11.99
C ALA A 106 8.66 10.14 -12.41
N GLU A 107 8.84 11.22 -11.63
CA GLU A 107 8.10 12.48 -11.77
C GLU A 107 6.59 12.22 -11.81
N PHE A 108 6.09 11.43 -10.85
CA PHE A 108 4.69 11.08 -10.72
C PHE A 108 4.16 11.44 -9.32
N ASP A 109 3.43 12.55 -9.25
CA ASP A 109 2.97 13.11 -7.98
C ASP A 109 1.72 12.42 -7.41
N PHE A 110 1.03 11.59 -8.20
CA PHE A 110 -0.19 10.88 -7.79
C PHE A 110 0.08 9.45 -7.29
N GLY A 111 1.31 9.21 -6.83
CA GLY A 111 1.71 7.96 -6.17
C GLY A 111 1.29 7.92 -4.69
N VAL A 112 0.74 6.77 -4.28
CA VAL A 112 0.24 6.49 -2.93
C VAL A 112 0.83 5.16 -2.44
N PRO A 113 1.77 5.19 -1.48
CA PRO A 113 2.21 3.98 -0.80
C PRO A 113 1.09 3.39 0.08
N MET A 114 0.80 2.10 -0.06
CA MET A 114 -0.05 1.32 0.84
C MET A 114 0.83 0.26 1.52
N LEU A 115 1.38 0.63 2.68
CA LEU A 115 2.42 -0.12 3.37
C LEU A 115 1.97 -0.56 4.77
N PRO A 116 1.29 -1.72 4.91
CA PRO A 116 0.91 -2.25 6.22
C PRO A 116 2.11 -2.48 7.13
N LYS A 117 1.90 -2.28 8.44
CA LYS A 117 2.91 -2.54 9.48
C LYS A 117 2.38 -3.57 10.49
N PRO A 118 3.12 -4.67 10.77
CA PRO A 118 4.23 -5.17 9.96
C PRO A 118 3.77 -5.73 8.59
N LYS A 119 2.51 -6.17 8.50
CA LYS A 119 1.90 -6.81 7.34
C LYS A 119 0.37 -6.61 7.34
N SER A 120 -0.28 -6.93 6.23
CA SER A 120 -1.72 -6.68 6.01
C SER A 120 -2.65 -7.40 6.98
N GLU A 121 -2.26 -8.56 7.51
CA GLU A 121 -3.03 -9.30 8.51
C GLU A 121 -3.20 -8.50 9.81
N ALA A 122 -2.27 -7.61 10.16
CA ALA A 122 -2.46 -6.69 11.30
C ALA A 122 -3.61 -5.71 11.05
N TRP A 123 -3.79 -5.26 9.81
CA TRP A 123 -4.97 -4.46 9.44
C TRP A 123 -6.24 -5.33 9.46
N LEU A 124 -6.21 -6.53 8.90
CA LEU A 124 -7.39 -7.43 8.92
C LEU A 124 -7.83 -7.77 10.35
N LEU A 125 -6.88 -8.03 11.26
CA LEU A 125 -7.15 -8.20 12.68
C LEU A 125 -7.79 -6.97 13.32
N CYS A 126 -7.25 -5.77 13.04
CA CYS A 126 -7.85 -4.52 13.53
C CYS A 126 -9.28 -4.32 13.02
N ALA A 127 -9.57 -4.72 11.77
CA ALA A 127 -10.92 -4.65 11.22
C ALA A 127 -11.83 -5.68 11.90
N GLY A 128 -11.39 -6.92 12.08
CA GLY A 128 -12.19 -7.98 12.70
C GLY A 128 -12.43 -7.80 14.21
N GLN A 129 -11.49 -7.19 14.94
CA GLN A 129 -11.55 -7.02 16.39
C GLN A 129 -12.24 -5.69 16.77
N THR A 130 -13.56 -5.61 16.66
CA THR A 130 -14.29 -4.35 16.88
C THR A 130 -14.44 -3.92 18.34
N SER A 131 -13.99 -4.74 19.30
CA SER A 131 -14.21 -4.53 20.74
C SER A 131 -13.16 -3.66 21.45
N GLN A 132 -12.05 -3.29 20.78
CA GLN A 132 -10.99 -2.48 21.41
C GLN A 132 -10.91 -1.05 20.82
N HIS A 133 -10.62 -0.08 21.68
CA HIS A 133 -10.58 1.35 21.30
C HIS A 133 -9.32 1.77 20.52
N SER A 134 -8.25 0.98 20.54
CA SER A 134 -7.05 1.20 19.73
C SER A 134 -6.33 -0.11 19.45
N HIS A 135 -5.91 -0.28 18.20
CA HIS A 135 -5.19 -1.47 17.74
C HIS A 135 -3.74 -1.17 17.35
N ALA A 136 -3.20 0.01 17.70
CA ALA A 136 -1.84 0.40 17.32
C ALA A 136 -0.77 -0.62 17.72
N SER A 137 -0.99 -1.36 18.81
CA SER A 137 -0.10 -2.46 19.25
C SER A 137 -0.04 -3.64 18.28
N LEU A 138 -1.04 -3.84 17.41
CA LEU A 138 -0.99 -4.84 16.34
C LEU A 138 0.14 -4.52 15.34
N GLU A 139 0.55 -3.25 15.21
CA GLU A 139 1.69 -2.87 14.37
C GLU A 139 3.06 -3.22 14.98
N ASP A 140 3.09 -3.67 16.23
CA ASP A 140 4.29 -4.12 16.92
C ASP A 140 4.41 -5.66 16.96
N ILE A 141 3.43 -6.38 16.40
CA ILE A 141 3.52 -7.82 16.17
C ILE A 141 4.70 -8.10 15.21
N SER A 142 5.30 -9.27 15.35
CA SER A 142 6.34 -9.73 14.43
C SER A 142 5.76 -9.96 13.02
N GLY A 143 6.42 -9.43 12.00
CA GLY A 143 6.10 -9.71 10.59
C GLY A 143 6.54 -11.10 10.10
N ASN A 144 7.19 -11.91 10.94
CA ASN A 144 7.62 -13.27 10.59
C ASN A 144 6.53 -14.28 10.93
N ASP A 145 6.03 -15.01 9.93
CA ASP A 145 5.01 -16.05 10.11
C ASP A 145 5.48 -17.20 11.02
N ASN A 146 6.79 -17.42 11.16
CA ASN A 146 7.33 -18.44 12.07
C ASN A 146 7.50 -17.96 13.52
N SER A 147 7.10 -16.72 13.83
CA SER A 147 7.15 -16.24 15.21
C SER A 147 5.99 -16.81 16.03
N PRO A 148 6.19 -17.11 17.32
CA PRO A 148 5.07 -17.46 18.19
C PRO A 148 4.01 -16.35 18.18
N ASN A 149 2.74 -16.71 18.04
CA ASN A 149 1.61 -15.77 17.91
C ASN A 149 1.78 -14.79 16.73
N SER A 150 2.12 -15.30 15.54
CA SER A 150 2.23 -14.48 14.33
C SER A 150 0.90 -13.79 13.99
N ALA A 151 0.94 -12.68 13.26
CA ALA A 151 -0.29 -12.01 12.80
C ALA A 151 -1.16 -12.94 11.93
N LYS A 152 -0.53 -13.84 11.17
CA LYS A 152 -1.22 -14.85 10.37
C LYS A 152 -1.96 -15.86 11.25
N ASP A 153 -1.30 -16.43 12.25
CA ASP A 153 -1.94 -17.42 13.14
C ASP A 153 -3.09 -16.79 13.92
N GLN A 154 -2.93 -15.53 14.36
CA GLN A 154 -3.99 -14.78 15.03
C GLN A 154 -5.19 -14.55 14.09
N TRP A 155 -4.93 -14.24 12.82
CA TRP A 155 -5.96 -14.03 11.81
C TRP A 155 -6.71 -15.33 11.47
N GLU A 156 -5.99 -16.43 11.25
CA GLU A 156 -6.60 -17.73 11.00
C GLU A 156 -7.41 -18.24 12.20
N ALA A 157 -6.94 -17.98 13.43
CA ALA A 157 -7.67 -18.29 14.65
C ALA A 157 -8.96 -17.46 14.77
N PHE A 158 -8.92 -16.16 14.43
CA PHE A 158 -10.10 -15.30 14.39
C PHE A 158 -11.13 -15.79 13.36
N MET A 159 -10.65 -16.22 12.18
CA MET A 159 -11.49 -16.72 11.10
C MET A 159 -11.98 -18.17 11.32
N GLY A 160 -11.38 -18.90 12.26
CA GLY A 160 -11.70 -20.30 12.54
C GLY A 160 -11.24 -21.30 11.47
N ALA A 161 -10.48 -20.84 10.47
CA ALA A 161 -9.97 -21.66 9.37
C ALA A 161 -8.75 -20.99 8.69
N PRO A 162 -7.87 -21.78 8.05
CA PRO A 162 -6.78 -21.25 7.23
C PRO A 162 -7.29 -20.30 6.14
N GLN A 163 -6.57 -19.20 5.92
CA GLN A 163 -6.97 -18.14 5.00
C GLN A 163 -6.13 -18.14 3.72
N ASN A 164 -6.69 -17.57 2.66
CA ASN A 164 -5.99 -17.28 1.41
C ASN A 164 -6.50 -15.95 0.84
N ALA A 165 -5.80 -15.42 -0.16
CA ALA A 165 -6.10 -14.10 -0.72
C ALA A 165 -7.54 -13.94 -1.26
N ALA A 166 -8.15 -15.00 -1.78
CA ALA A 166 -9.53 -14.94 -2.27
C ALA A 166 -10.53 -14.85 -1.11
N LEU A 167 -10.36 -15.68 -0.08
CA LEU A 167 -11.19 -15.66 1.12
C LEU A 167 -11.07 -14.33 1.87
N GLU A 168 -9.86 -13.78 1.96
CA GLU A 168 -9.61 -12.49 2.58
C GLU A 168 -10.28 -11.36 1.79
N ALA A 169 -10.20 -11.38 0.45
CA ALA A 169 -10.88 -10.40 -0.39
C ALA A 169 -12.40 -10.48 -0.24
N ASP A 170 -12.97 -11.69 -0.24
CA ASP A 170 -14.42 -11.91 -0.03
C ASP A 170 -14.86 -11.39 1.35
N TRP A 171 -14.06 -11.63 2.39
CA TRP A 171 -14.30 -11.10 3.72
C TRP A 171 -14.27 -9.57 3.73
N CYS A 172 -13.30 -8.95 3.05
CA CYS A 172 -13.19 -7.49 2.96
C CYS A 172 -14.43 -6.86 2.29
N VAL A 173 -14.94 -7.49 1.23
CA VAL A 173 -16.17 -7.04 0.53
C VAL A 173 -17.40 -7.19 1.42
N SER A 174 -17.47 -8.26 2.19
CA SER A 174 -18.63 -8.58 3.04
C SER A 174 -18.69 -7.78 4.34
N ASN A 175 -17.59 -7.18 4.79
CA ASN A 175 -17.49 -6.46 6.06
C ASN A 175 -17.04 -4.98 5.89
N PRO A 176 -17.78 -4.15 5.12
CA PRO A 176 -17.37 -2.77 4.78
C PRO A 176 -17.54 -1.73 5.90
N GLN A 177 -18.13 -2.09 7.05
CA GLN A 177 -18.35 -1.14 8.16
C GLN A 177 -17.21 -1.12 9.19
N ASP A 178 -16.38 -2.16 9.21
CA ASP A 178 -15.38 -2.37 10.27
C ASP A 178 -14.03 -1.66 10.00
N TRP A 179 -13.95 -0.89 8.91
CA TRP A 179 -12.74 -0.17 8.49
C TRP A 179 -12.50 1.12 9.28
N SER A 180 -13.47 1.59 10.08
CA SER A 180 -13.29 2.78 10.90
C SER A 180 -12.19 2.59 11.96
N ASN A 181 -12.07 1.38 12.50
CA ASN A 181 -11.03 1.03 13.49
C ASN A 181 -9.62 1.12 12.93
N LEU A 182 -9.45 0.91 11.63
CA LEU A 182 -8.14 0.99 10.97
C LEU A 182 -7.53 2.39 11.04
N GLN A 183 -8.34 3.43 11.23
CA GLN A 183 -7.81 4.79 11.47
C GLN A 183 -6.97 4.88 12.75
N THR A 184 -7.12 3.91 13.66
CA THR A 184 -6.28 3.80 14.88
C THR A 184 -4.90 3.20 14.61
N MET A 185 -4.66 2.64 13.41
CA MET A 185 -3.39 2.06 12.97
C MET A 185 -2.54 3.13 12.26
N PRO A 186 -1.38 3.53 12.80
CA PRO A 186 -0.54 4.58 12.20
C PRO A 186 -0.20 4.38 10.72
N SER A 187 0.12 3.16 10.30
CA SER A 187 0.45 2.83 8.90
C SER A 187 -0.75 2.94 7.96
N PHE A 188 -1.94 2.56 8.43
CA PHE A 188 -3.17 2.72 7.65
C PHE A 188 -3.57 4.18 7.55
N ARG A 189 -3.42 4.94 8.64
CA ARG A 189 -3.65 6.39 8.65
C ARG A 189 -2.73 7.10 7.67
N ALA A 190 -1.44 6.76 7.63
CA ALA A 190 -0.50 7.33 6.66
C ALA A 190 -0.92 7.06 5.21
N PHE A 191 -1.37 5.84 4.90
CA PHE A 191 -1.97 5.51 3.60
C PHE A 191 -3.21 6.36 3.33
N CYS A 192 -4.12 6.47 4.30
CA CYS A 192 -5.36 7.24 4.15
C CYS A 192 -5.09 8.71 3.89
N ASP A 193 -4.25 9.34 4.70
CA ASP A 193 -3.90 10.76 4.57
C ASP A 193 -3.33 11.03 3.18
N ARG A 194 -2.39 10.20 2.71
CA ARG A 194 -1.79 10.34 1.38
C ARG A 194 -2.77 10.09 0.24
N PHE A 195 -3.64 9.09 0.35
CA PHE A 195 -4.67 8.85 -0.66
C PHE A 195 -5.63 10.05 -0.74
N HIS A 196 -6.11 10.56 0.41
CA HIS A 196 -7.01 11.72 0.43
C HIS A 196 -6.34 12.96 -0.17
N GLU A 197 -5.07 13.20 0.14
CA GLU A 197 -4.27 14.28 -0.45
C GLU A 197 -4.26 14.18 -1.99
N VAL A 198 -3.90 13.01 -2.53
CA VAL A 198 -3.83 12.79 -3.98
C VAL A 198 -5.22 12.87 -4.63
N ALA A 199 -6.23 12.27 -4.03
CA ALA A 199 -7.60 12.33 -4.54
C ALA A 199 -8.13 13.78 -4.56
N GLN A 200 -7.84 14.58 -3.53
CA GLN A 200 -8.19 16.00 -3.53
C GLN A 200 -7.46 16.77 -4.63
N ALA A 201 -6.16 16.51 -4.83
CA ALA A 201 -5.39 17.15 -5.90
C ALA A 201 -5.94 16.80 -7.31
N ILE A 202 -6.42 15.57 -7.49
CA ILE A 202 -7.05 15.11 -8.74
C ILE A 202 -8.43 15.75 -8.95
N LEU A 203 -9.28 15.74 -7.92
CA LEU A 203 -10.67 16.21 -8.01
C LEU A 203 -10.81 17.73 -7.99
N ARG A 204 -9.87 18.42 -7.36
CA ARG A 204 -9.83 19.88 -7.22
C ARG A 204 -8.46 20.37 -7.67
N PRO A 205 -8.11 20.23 -8.96
CA PRO A 205 -6.85 20.74 -9.46
C PRO A 205 -6.82 22.25 -9.17
N ALA A 206 -5.78 22.73 -8.48
CA ALA A 206 -5.60 24.15 -8.22
C ALA A 206 -5.76 24.89 -9.55
N GLY A 207 -6.68 25.85 -9.58
CA GLY A 207 -7.28 26.38 -10.81
C GLY A 207 -6.26 26.57 -11.93
N ARG A 208 -6.43 25.81 -13.02
CA ARG A 208 -5.90 26.22 -14.32
C ARG A 208 -6.55 27.56 -14.64
N SER A 209 -5.87 28.65 -14.29
CA SER A 209 -6.15 29.94 -14.89
C SER A 209 -5.86 29.80 -16.37
N PHE A 210 -6.92 29.66 -17.15
CA PHE A 210 -6.86 29.94 -18.57
C PHE A 210 -6.78 31.47 -18.69
N THR A 211 -5.56 31.99 -18.83
CA THR A 211 -5.31 33.31 -19.42
C THR A 211 -4.83 33.12 -20.83
#